data_AF-A0A7X7MPR9-F1
#
_entry.id   AF-A0A7X7MPR9-F1
#
_cell.length_a   1.000
_cell.length_b   1.000
_cell.length_c   1.000
_cell.angle_alpha   90.00
_cell.angle_beta   90.00
_cell.angle_gamma   90.00
#
_symmetry.space_group_name_H-M   'P 1'
#
loop_
_entity.id
_entity.type
_entity.pdbx_description
1 polymer ?
#
loop_
_entity_poly.entity_id
_entity_poly.type
_entity_poly.pdbx_seq_one_letter_code
_entity_poly.pdbx_strand_id
1 'polypeptide(L)'
;MPGDSPIVGVSYAADSRLTAGHNLLVKMQEHFDPFLQDWQLENPMFWRDRIPKGTFPLFSGTSQKSYIFRGTLATQAGLAGWDPIEESKPTIGGVIGTDACRWNPSTLTWSFEAVDFSGERTSWRSPILCAMDMMYQDKAREQIAMIMAAAADATDQIRETFNREKYTQIAAQAGKFVVLAEGLGVDFIDNATFRVTYDPHAVDADGDTYVEFDASLLPKVSTLSFKPLQHIRNYMTDACPGAAQGKENGASIFGLALCMTDFEDMVLADDKLREDFRNAIPTQLIKGFDMGFKVFRGFMPIDDPRQMRFNASYLTGTKIHCKRVLPRRATRPGIIGLVPETNPAYITAELGTAVVFLNQVMQILVPDPINNLGSGMTFGPAPGFNGQWKWINNPSDTNPLGEFGYFFSRYMYWTKLLRYATNAMVILYRRCTYSLKARCEAETDNYAEAESTIAVDAVAADVDDTAKTVTLALNKRLSVGVGGKVTITKVGGTTVSGYVAESAAAPTYVFVYSGTLAHTDLTANSAAKVTVA
;
A
#
# COMPACT_ATOMS: atom_id res chain seq x y z
N MET A 1 29.39 -18.18 -2.22
CA MET A 1 28.41 -17.61 -3.17
C MET A 1 28.12 -18.63 -4.27
N PRO A 2 27.04 -19.40 -4.17
CA PRO A 2 26.51 -20.18 -5.30
C PRO A 2 25.40 -19.38 -5.99
N GLY A 3 25.47 -19.32 -7.32
CA GLY A 3 24.60 -18.49 -8.16
C GLY A 3 23.12 -18.83 -8.06
N ASP A 4 22.32 -17.77 -7.91
CA ASP A 4 20.87 -17.86 -8.07
C ASP A 4 20.54 -18.34 -9.48
N SER A 5 19.85 -19.48 -9.54
CA SER A 5 19.27 -19.97 -10.78
C SER A 5 18.12 -19.02 -11.16
N PRO A 6 18.12 -18.44 -12.38
CA PRO A 6 17.04 -17.57 -12.83
C PRO A 6 15.71 -18.35 -12.82
N ILE A 7 14.64 -17.69 -12.40
CA ILE A 7 13.29 -18.24 -12.46
C ILE A 7 12.97 -18.51 -13.94
N VAL A 8 12.72 -19.78 -14.27
CA VAL A 8 12.41 -20.23 -15.63
C VAL A 8 11.19 -19.46 -16.16
N GLY A 9 11.38 -18.71 -17.25
CA GLY A 9 10.34 -17.91 -17.90
C GLY A 9 10.38 -16.41 -17.64
N VAL A 10 11.26 -15.92 -16.76
CA VAL A 10 11.49 -14.48 -16.57
C VAL A 10 12.79 -14.08 -17.27
N SER A 11 12.71 -13.24 -18.29
CA SER A 11 13.91 -12.67 -18.91
C SER A 11 14.50 -11.58 -17.99
N TYR A 12 15.78 -11.71 -17.69
CA TYR A 12 16.54 -10.76 -16.86
C TYR A 12 17.22 -9.67 -17.69
N ALA A 13 17.10 -9.71 -19.02
CA ALA A 13 17.64 -8.70 -19.91
C ALA A 13 16.88 -7.37 -19.79
N ALA A 14 17.60 -6.24 -19.67
CA ALA A 14 17.04 -4.89 -19.58
C ALA A 14 16.03 -4.58 -20.71
N ASP A 15 16.32 -5.07 -21.93
CA ASP A 15 15.47 -4.91 -23.11
C ASP A 15 14.10 -5.59 -23.01
N SER A 16 13.94 -6.58 -22.12
CA SER A 16 12.68 -7.30 -21.92
C SER A 16 11.82 -6.74 -20.78
N ARG A 17 12.42 -5.92 -19.89
CA ARG A 17 11.77 -5.31 -18.73
C ARG A 17 11.26 -3.90 -19.01
N LEU A 18 11.88 -3.24 -19.98
CA LEU A 18 11.65 -1.85 -20.32
C LEU A 18 10.94 -1.77 -21.67
N THR A 19 9.74 -1.17 -21.69
CA THR A 19 9.11 -0.78 -22.97
C THR A 19 10.05 0.16 -23.73
N ALA A 20 10.13 0.04 -25.06
CA ALA A 20 11.12 0.69 -25.94
C ALA A 20 11.44 2.18 -25.64
N GLY A 21 10.49 2.94 -25.10
CA GLY A 21 10.71 4.34 -24.70
C GLY A 21 11.61 4.57 -23.48
N HIS A 22 11.70 3.64 -22.53
CA HIS A 22 12.57 3.79 -21.34
C HIS A 22 14.02 3.44 -21.69
N ASN A 23 14.22 2.39 -22.50
CA ASN A 23 15.52 2.10 -23.09
C ASN A 23 16.09 3.30 -23.85
N LEU A 24 15.26 4.14 -24.47
CA LEU A 24 15.72 5.34 -25.16
C LEU A 24 16.27 6.39 -24.18
N LEU A 25 15.63 6.62 -23.03
CA LEU A 25 16.08 7.63 -22.05
C LEU A 25 17.34 7.19 -21.31
N VAL A 26 17.38 5.93 -20.88
CA VAL A 26 18.59 5.33 -20.28
C VAL A 26 19.74 5.37 -21.28
N LYS A 27 19.51 4.97 -22.55
CA LYS A 27 20.54 5.05 -23.60
C LYS A 27 20.92 6.49 -23.98
N MET A 28 19.97 7.43 -23.96
CA MET A 28 20.27 8.86 -24.18
C MET A 28 21.15 9.41 -23.05
N GLN A 29 20.89 9.03 -21.80
CA GLN A 29 21.73 9.39 -20.64
C GLN A 29 23.16 8.83 -20.77
N GLU A 30 23.30 7.56 -21.16
CA GLU A 30 24.60 6.92 -21.44
C GLU A 30 25.40 7.64 -22.54
N HIS A 31 24.73 8.29 -23.51
CA HIS A 31 25.38 9.07 -24.56
C HIS A 31 25.88 10.45 -24.11
N PHE A 32 25.36 10.99 -22.99
CA PHE A 32 25.76 12.31 -22.51
C PHE A 32 26.89 12.27 -21.47
N ASP A 33 27.01 11.21 -20.64
CA ASP A 33 28.16 11.02 -19.73
C ASP A 33 28.26 9.57 -19.18
N PRO A 34 29.42 8.88 -19.29
CA PRO A 34 29.64 7.56 -18.69
C PRO A 34 29.84 7.55 -17.15
N PHE A 35 29.96 8.69 -16.48
CA PHE A 35 30.21 8.75 -15.03
C PHE A 35 28.94 8.63 -14.16
N LEU A 36 27.77 8.96 -14.69
CA LEU A 36 26.50 8.76 -14.00
C LEU A 36 26.12 7.28 -14.04
N GLN A 37 26.68 6.48 -13.12
CA GLN A 37 26.20 5.13 -12.83
C GLN A 37 24.69 5.19 -12.60
N ASP A 38 23.94 4.54 -13.49
CA ASP A 38 22.51 4.69 -13.54
C ASP A 38 21.87 3.91 -12.38
N TRP A 39 21.67 4.60 -11.26
CA TRP A 39 21.04 4.09 -10.04
C TRP A 39 19.76 3.29 -10.32
N GLN A 40 19.05 3.60 -11.40
CA GLN A 40 17.79 2.95 -11.79
C GLN A 40 17.97 1.55 -12.40
N LEU A 41 19.10 1.28 -13.04
CA LEU A 41 19.47 -0.06 -13.50
C LEU A 41 19.90 -0.95 -12.33
N GLU A 42 20.58 -0.36 -11.35
CA GLU A 42 21.08 -1.05 -10.17
C GLU A 42 19.98 -1.33 -9.13
N ASN A 43 18.94 -0.49 -9.07
CA ASN A 43 17.85 -0.59 -8.09
C ASN A 43 16.50 -0.88 -8.76
N PRO A 44 16.16 -2.16 -9.03
CA PRO A 44 14.88 -2.53 -9.59
C PRO A 44 13.74 -2.20 -8.63
N MET A 45 12.63 -1.67 -9.18
CA MET A 45 11.43 -1.37 -8.43
C MET A 45 10.41 -2.49 -8.56
N PHE A 46 10.02 -3.08 -7.43
CA PHE A 46 9.11 -4.22 -7.38
C PHE A 46 7.80 -3.99 -8.15
N TRP A 47 7.10 -2.90 -7.87
CA TRP A 47 5.80 -2.60 -8.48
C TRP A 47 5.90 -2.26 -9.97
N ARG A 48 6.97 -1.58 -10.39
CA ARG A 48 7.18 -1.18 -11.79
C ARG A 48 7.34 -2.40 -12.71
N ASP A 49 8.08 -3.40 -12.24
CA ASP A 49 8.55 -4.52 -13.07
C ASP A 49 7.63 -5.74 -13.02
N ARG A 50 6.83 -5.89 -11.96
CA ARG A 50 5.94 -7.06 -11.79
C ARG A 50 4.57 -6.93 -12.47
N ILE A 51 4.07 -5.71 -12.67
CA ILE A 51 2.74 -5.51 -13.23
C ILE A 51 2.81 -5.52 -14.76
N PRO A 52 2.04 -6.38 -15.44
CA PRO A 52 2.07 -6.47 -16.89
C PRO A 52 1.54 -5.18 -17.53
N LYS A 53 2.17 -4.78 -18.63
CA LYS A 53 1.75 -3.66 -19.46
C LYS A 53 1.17 -4.16 -20.78
N GLY A 54 0.21 -3.44 -21.32
CA GLY A 54 -0.38 -3.71 -22.63
C GLY A 54 -0.73 -2.41 -23.36
N THR A 55 -1.25 -2.53 -24.57
CA THR A 55 -1.67 -1.39 -25.38
C THR A 55 -3.17 -1.18 -25.26
N PHE A 56 -3.60 0.06 -25.03
CA PHE A 56 -5.02 0.42 -25.06
C PHE A 56 -5.44 0.71 -26.52
N PRO A 57 -6.47 0.02 -27.06
CA PRO A 57 -6.90 0.23 -28.43
C PRO A 57 -7.59 1.60 -28.58
N LEU A 58 -7.13 2.40 -29.54
CA LEU A 58 -7.75 3.70 -29.84
C LEU A 58 -9.18 3.54 -30.39
N PHE A 59 -10.00 4.58 -30.24
CA PHE A 59 -11.42 4.64 -30.68
C PHE A 59 -12.38 3.64 -29.98
N SER A 60 -11.98 3.09 -28.85
CA SER A 60 -12.76 2.12 -28.08
C SER A 60 -13.62 2.73 -26.96
N GLY A 61 -13.70 4.07 -26.89
CA GLY A 61 -14.36 4.80 -25.79
C GLY A 61 -13.43 5.12 -24.62
N THR A 62 -13.92 5.90 -23.66
CA THR A 62 -13.17 6.28 -22.44
C THR A 62 -13.28 5.23 -21.32
N SER A 63 -14.34 4.43 -21.34
CA SER A 63 -14.55 3.28 -20.46
C SER A 63 -14.73 2.00 -21.28
N GLN A 64 -14.24 0.89 -20.73
CA GLN A 64 -14.41 -0.44 -21.31
C GLN A 64 -14.91 -1.42 -20.25
N LYS A 65 -15.65 -2.43 -20.70
CA LYS A 65 -16.12 -3.55 -19.88
C LYS A 65 -15.25 -4.77 -20.12
N SER A 66 -14.76 -5.39 -19.04
CA SER A 66 -14.24 -6.75 -19.07
C SER A 66 -15.22 -7.70 -18.39
N TYR A 67 -15.40 -8.88 -18.97
CA TYR A 67 -16.21 -9.94 -18.36
C TYR A 67 -15.29 -10.97 -17.73
N ILE A 68 -15.49 -11.25 -16.44
CA ILE A 68 -14.74 -12.25 -15.70
C ILE A 68 -15.67 -13.43 -15.40
N PHE A 69 -15.28 -14.63 -15.86
CA PHE A 69 -15.99 -15.86 -15.55
C PHE A 69 -15.64 -16.32 -14.12
N ARG A 70 -16.68 -16.53 -13.30
CA ARG A 70 -16.56 -16.92 -11.88
C ARG A 70 -16.76 -18.41 -11.64
N GLY A 71 -17.10 -19.18 -12.67
CA GLY A 71 -17.34 -20.62 -12.54
C GLY A 71 -18.76 -20.94 -12.10
N THR A 72 -18.91 -22.16 -11.59
CA THR A 72 -20.12 -22.74 -11.02
C THR A 72 -19.80 -23.30 -9.65
N LEU A 73 -20.80 -23.39 -8.78
CA LEU A 73 -20.74 -24.33 -7.67
C LEU A 73 -21.12 -25.72 -8.23
N ALA A 74 -20.22 -26.70 -8.12
CA ALA A 74 -20.55 -28.10 -8.40
C ALA A 74 -20.91 -28.81 -7.07
N THR A 75 -21.08 -30.14 -7.11
CA THR A 75 -21.41 -30.94 -5.93
C THR A 75 -20.31 -30.82 -4.86
N GLN A 76 -20.62 -30.22 -3.71
CA GLN A 76 -19.70 -30.09 -2.57
C GLN A 76 -19.97 -31.12 -1.45
N ALA A 77 -21.19 -31.65 -1.38
CA ALA A 77 -21.67 -32.50 -0.28
C ALA A 77 -21.26 -33.98 -0.38
N GLY A 78 -20.10 -34.28 -0.97
CA GLY A 78 -19.63 -35.66 -1.16
C GLY A 78 -20.63 -36.53 -1.94
N LEU A 79 -20.84 -37.77 -1.49
CA LEU A 79 -21.73 -38.74 -2.13
C LEU A 79 -23.22 -38.55 -1.81
N ALA A 80 -23.61 -37.55 -1.01
CA ALA A 80 -25.01 -37.35 -0.61
C ALA A 80 -25.95 -37.00 -1.78
N GLY A 81 -25.41 -36.45 -2.88
CA GLY A 81 -26.15 -36.19 -4.12
C GLY A 81 -26.03 -37.30 -5.16
N TRP A 82 -25.48 -38.47 -4.79
CA TRP A 82 -25.30 -39.61 -5.68
C TRP A 82 -26.27 -40.70 -5.31
N ASP A 83 -27.05 -41.16 -6.28
CA ASP A 83 -27.90 -42.32 -6.10
C ASP A 83 -27.08 -43.62 -6.30
N PRO A 84 -27.26 -44.64 -5.45
CA PRO A 84 -26.67 -45.94 -5.70
C PRO A 84 -27.27 -46.54 -6.98
N ILE A 85 -26.44 -47.25 -7.74
CA ILE A 85 -26.89 -47.95 -8.94
C ILE A 85 -27.71 -49.17 -8.49
N GLU A 86 -29.04 -49.10 -8.65
CA GLU A 86 -29.98 -50.20 -8.35
C GLU A 86 -30.80 -50.58 -9.60
N GLU A 87 -31.22 -51.84 -9.69
CA GLU A 87 -32.13 -52.32 -10.73
C GLU A 87 -33.53 -51.68 -10.56
N SER A 88 -34.25 -51.47 -11.67
CA SER A 88 -35.61 -50.92 -11.63
C SER A 88 -36.56 -51.82 -10.83
N LYS A 89 -37.21 -51.28 -9.79
CA LYS A 89 -38.16 -52.00 -8.93
C LYS A 89 -39.50 -51.26 -8.90
N PRO A 90 -40.64 -51.96 -9.10
CA PRO A 90 -41.96 -51.34 -8.98
C PRO A 90 -42.26 -50.95 -7.52
N THR A 91 -43.08 -49.91 -7.33
CA THR A 91 -43.54 -49.48 -6.00
C THR A 91 -44.50 -50.53 -5.43
N ILE A 92 -44.14 -51.17 -4.32
CA ILE A 92 -44.97 -52.19 -3.65
C ILE A 92 -45.07 -51.85 -2.15
N GLY A 93 -46.29 -51.79 -1.62
CA GLY A 93 -46.53 -51.71 -0.18
C GLY A 93 -46.01 -50.46 0.53
N GLY A 94 -45.93 -49.31 -0.15
CA GLY A 94 -45.44 -48.06 0.43
C GLY A 94 -43.92 -47.85 0.34
N VAL A 95 -43.17 -48.82 -0.20
CA VAL A 95 -41.76 -48.64 -0.58
C VAL A 95 -41.71 -48.00 -1.96
N ILE A 96 -41.15 -46.79 -2.05
CA ILE A 96 -40.98 -46.05 -3.31
C ILE A 96 -40.11 -46.90 -4.26
N GLY A 97 -40.67 -47.26 -5.41
CA GLY A 97 -39.93 -47.98 -6.45
C GLY A 97 -38.87 -47.11 -7.11
N THR A 98 -37.73 -47.69 -7.43
CA THR A 98 -36.62 -47.03 -8.13
C THR A 98 -36.72 -47.32 -9.62
N ASP A 99 -36.56 -46.32 -10.49
CA ASP A 99 -36.51 -46.51 -11.95
C ASP A 99 -35.08 -46.23 -12.44
N ALA A 100 -34.34 -47.28 -12.76
CA ALA A 100 -32.96 -47.20 -13.22
C ALA A 100 -32.81 -46.50 -14.58
N CYS A 101 -33.90 -46.34 -15.34
CA CYS A 101 -33.90 -45.62 -16.62
C CYS A 101 -34.22 -44.13 -16.48
N ARG A 102 -34.63 -43.67 -15.29
CA ARG A 102 -35.00 -42.27 -15.04
C ARG A 102 -33.83 -41.49 -14.45
N TRP A 103 -33.27 -40.59 -15.26
CA TRP A 103 -32.21 -39.68 -14.82
C TRP A 103 -32.80 -38.39 -14.24
N ASN A 104 -32.27 -37.92 -13.11
CA ASN A 104 -32.60 -36.61 -12.54
C ASN A 104 -31.35 -35.70 -12.54
N PRO A 105 -30.95 -35.18 -13.73
CA PRO A 105 -29.72 -34.40 -13.83
C PRO A 105 -29.84 -33.06 -13.10
N SER A 106 -28.82 -32.70 -12.35
CA SER A 106 -28.68 -31.35 -11.81
C SER A 106 -28.27 -30.37 -12.92
N THR A 107 -28.88 -29.19 -12.95
CA THR A 107 -28.59 -28.17 -13.95
C THR A 107 -27.36 -27.36 -13.55
N LEU A 108 -26.41 -27.21 -14.48
CA LEU A 108 -25.23 -26.35 -14.31
C LEU A 108 -25.65 -24.87 -14.23
N THR A 109 -25.29 -24.19 -13.16
CA THR A 109 -25.38 -22.73 -13.06
C THR A 109 -24.03 -22.11 -13.43
N TRP A 110 -23.96 -20.86 -13.90
CA TRP A 110 -22.67 -20.18 -14.04
C TRP A 110 -22.81 -18.68 -13.80
N SER A 111 -21.70 -18.02 -13.44
CA SER A 111 -21.68 -16.59 -13.17
C SER A 111 -20.58 -15.87 -13.97
N PHE A 112 -20.94 -14.70 -14.50
CA PHE A 112 -20.03 -13.73 -15.09
C PHE A 112 -20.20 -12.39 -14.40
N GLU A 113 -19.11 -11.67 -14.23
CA GLU A 113 -19.09 -10.33 -13.66
C GLU A 113 -18.57 -9.34 -14.69
N ALA A 114 -19.32 -8.27 -14.95
CA ALA A 114 -18.88 -7.18 -15.80
C ALA A 114 -18.18 -6.13 -14.94
N VAL A 115 -16.92 -5.87 -15.22
CA VAL A 115 -16.15 -4.82 -14.53
C VAL A 115 -15.82 -3.72 -15.52
N ASP A 116 -16.26 -2.50 -15.19
CA ASP A 116 -15.90 -1.28 -15.89
C ASP A 116 -14.51 -0.79 -15.46
N PHE A 117 -13.70 -0.34 -16.43
CA PHE A 117 -12.44 0.36 -16.13
C PHE A 117 -12.30 1.62 -16.98
N SER A 118 -11.66 2.64 -16.39
CA SER A 118 -11.45 3.96 -16.99
C SER A 118 -9.98 4.37 -16.97
N GLY A 119 -9.68 5.40 -17.77
CA GLY A 119 -8.33 5.94 -17.91
C GLY A 119 -8.06 7.11 -16.96
N GLU A 120 -6.81 7.22 -16.55
CA GLU A 120 -6.30 8.32 -15.72
C GLU A 120 -5.11 8.98 -16.41
N ARG A 121 -4.91 10.27 -16.14
CA ARG A 121 -3.85 11.06 -16.79
C ARG A 121 -3.11 11.96 -15.82
N THR A 122 -1.82 12.13 -16.06
CA THR A 122 -0.99 13.15 -15.43
C THR A 122 0.10 13.63 -16.40
N SER A 123 0.71 14.77 -16.12
CA SER A 123 1.75 15.36 -16.97
C SER A 123 2.79 16.09 -16.15
N TRP A 124 4.03 16.05 -16.62
CA TRP A 124 5.17 16.66 -15.95
C TRP A 124 5.95 17.50 -16.95
N ARG A 125 6.54 18.60 -16.46
CA ARG A 125 7.38 19.50 -17.24
C ARG A 125 8.64 19.87 -16.47
N SER A 126 9.75 20.03 -17.18
CA SER A 126 10.93 20.69 -16.63
C SER A 126 10.73 22.20 -16.54
N PRO A 127 11.62 22.91 -15.83
CA PRO A 127 11.75 24.35 -16.00
C PRO A 127 12.00 24.73 -17.46
N ILE A 128 11.69 25.98 -17.81
CA ILE A 128 12.00 26.54 -19.14
C ILE A 128 13.51 26.79 -19.20
N LEU A 129 14.15 26.31 -20.25
CA LEU A 129 15.58 26.49 -20.51
C LEU A 129 15.75 27.34 -21.78
N CYS A 130 16.76 28.21 -21.77
CA CYS A 130 17.18 29.02 -22.90
C CYS A 130 18.35 28.32 -23.62
N ALA A 131 18.23 28.06 -24.92
CA ALA A 131 19.27 27.43 -25.72
C ALA A 131 20.55 28.29 -25.79
N MET A 132 20.41 29.62 -25.78
CA MET A 132 21.55 30.54 -25.80
C MET A 132 22.33 30.49 -24.49
N ASP A 133 21.66 30.37 -23.34
CA ASP A 133 22.33 30.23 -22.05
C ASP A 133 23.17 28.94 -22.00
N MET A 134 22.68 27.87 -22.63
CA MET A 134 23.40 26.59 -22.72
C MET A 134 24.65 26.66 -23.60
N MET A 135 24.77 27.62 -24.51
CA MET A 135 25.96 27.76 -25.35
C MET A 135 27.16 28.33 -24.58
N TYR A 136 26.91 29.14 -23.54
CA TYR A 136 27.95 29.89 -22.84
C TYR A 136 28.15 29.46 -21.39
N GLN A 137 27.23 28.67 -20.81
CA GLN A 137 27.41 28.12 -19.48
C GLN A 137 28.44 26.99 -19.48
N ASP A 138 29.51 27.20 -18.73
CA ASP A 138 30.44 26.14 -18.34
C ASP A 138 29.62 25.06 -17.60
N LYS A 139 29.67 23.81 -18.09
CA LYS A 139 28.87 22.65 -17.62
C LYS A 139 27.39 22.58 -18.05
N ALA A 140 26.96 23.28 -19.11
CA ALA A 140 25.59 23.11 -19.64
C ALA A 140 25.22 21.65 -19.96
N ARG A 141 26.18 20.84 -20.43
CA ARG A 141 25.99 19.40 -20.68
C ARG A 141 25.65 18.63 -19.40
N GLU A 142 26.35 18.92 -18.30
CA GLU A 142 26.10 18.29 -17.00
C GLU A 142 24.71 18.67 -16.47
N GLN A 143 24.30 19.93 -16.64
CA GLN A 143 22.97 20.39 -16.23
C GLN A 143 21.84 19.68 -16.99
N ILE A 144 21.98 19.49 -18.31
CA ILE A 144 21.01 18.72 -19.09
C ILE A 144 20.97 17.26 -18.62
N ALA A 145 22.13 16.64 -18.39
CA ALA A 145 22.20 15.27 -17.88
C ALA A 145 21.49 15.14 -16.52
N MET A 146 21.66 16.09 -15.61
CA MET A 146 20.96 16.11 -14.32
C MET A 146 19.44 16.25 -14.47
N ILE A 147 18.97 17.10 -15.40
CA ILE A 147 17.53 17.25 -15.68
C ILE A 147 16.95 15.94 -16.25
N MET A 148 17.68 15.27 -17.14
CA MET A 148 17.26 13.97 -17.70
C MET A 148 17.22 12.87 -16.63
N ALA A 149 18.22 12.81 -15.74
CA ALA A 149 18.24 11.86 -14.63
C ALA A 149 17.07 12.10 -13.66
N ALA A 150 16.77 13.36 -13.33
CA ALA A 150 15.62 13.71 -12.51
C ALA A 150 14.29 13.34 -13.19
N ALA A 151 14.18 13.54 -14.50
CA ALA A 151 13.03 13.16 -15.30
C ALA A 151 12.80 11.63 -15.33
N ALA A 152 13.89 10.86 -15.42
CA ALA A 152 13.84 9.40 -15.35
C ALA A 152 13.39 8.92 -13.95
N ASP A 153 13.95 9.49 -12.88
CA ASP A 153 13.59 9.11 -11.49
C ASP A 153 12.13 9.44 -11.19
N ALA A 154 11.67 10.62 -11.61
CA ALA A 154 10.26 10.99 -11.50
C ALA A 154 9.35 10.00 -12.24
N THR A 155 9.73 9.54 -13.43
CA THR A 155 8.95 8.59 -14.24
C THR A 155 8.77 7.25 -13.53
N ASP A 156 9.84 6.75 -12.91
CA ASP A 156 9.79 5.47 -12.19
C ASP A 156 9.03 5.59 -10.88
N GLN A 157 9.20 6.69 -10.13
CA GLN A 157 8.42 6.98 -8.93
C GLN A 157 6.92 7.11 -9.21
N ILE A 158 6.54 7.76 -10.32
CA ILE A 158 5.13 7.88 -10.74
C ILE A 158 4.55 6.50 -11.00
N ARG A 159 5.28 5.65 -11.75
CA ARG A 159 4.82 4.28 -12.07
C ARG A 159 4.72 3.42 -10.83
N GLU A 160 5.71 3.44 -9.96
CA GLU A 160 5.71 2.68 -8.72
C GLU A 160 4.53 3.08 -7.83
N THR A 161 4.35 4.38 -7.62
CA THR A 161 3.26 4.93 -6.79
C THR A 161 1.90 4.61 -7.39
N PHE A 162 1.71 4.84 -8.70
CA PHE A 162 0.47 4.54 -9.40
C PHE A 162 0.10 3.06 -9.30
N ASN A 163 1.06 2.18 -9.57
CA ASN A 163 0.87 0.73 -9.50
C ASN A 163 0.45 0.29 -8.10
N ARG A 164 1.10 0.82 -7.08
CA ARG A 164 0.80 0.46 -5.70
C ARG A 164 -0.58 0.94 -5.27
N GLU A 165 -0.88 2.20 -5.52
CA GLU A 165 -2.17 2.81 -5.16
C GLU A 165 -3.33 2.17 -5.89
N LYS A 166 -3.15 1.80 -7.16
CA LYS A 166 -4.16 1.05 -7.89
C LYS A 166 -4.38 -0.33 -7.32
N TYR A 167 -3.32 -1.04 -6.94
CA TYR A 167 -3.48 -2.35 -6.32
C TYR A 167 -4.24 -2.25 -4.99
N THR A 168 -3.90 -1.27 -4.15
CA THR A 168 -4.57 -1.08 -2.86
C THR A 168 -6.01 -0.59 -3.02
N GLN A 169 -6.30 0.28 -4.00
CA GLN A 169 -7.66 0.69 -4.35
C GLN A 169 -8.51 -0.51 -4.80
N ILE A 170 -7.97 -1.38 -5.65
CA ILE A 170 -8.69 -2.58 -6.11
C ILE A 170 -9.01 -3.50 -4.93
N ALA A 171 -8.05 -3.70 -4.02
CA ALA A 171 -8.29 -4.50 -2.81
C ALA A 171 -9.36 -3.88 -1.89
N ALA A 172 -9.36 -2.55 -1.75
CA ALA A 172 -10.36 -1.83 -0.98
C ALA A 172 -11.78 -1.96 -1.59
N GLN A 173 -11.91 -1.76 -2.91
CA GLN A 173 -13.16 -1.91 -3.65
C GLN A 173 -13.70 -3.35 -3.62
N ALA A 174 -12.80 -4.34 -3.59
CA ALA A 174 -13.16 -5.75 -3.40
C ALA A 174 -13.57 -6.10 -1.96
N GLY A 175 -13.46 -5.15 -1.02
CA GLY A 175 -13.73 -5.39 0.41
C GLY A 175 -12.69 -6.28 1.09
N LYS A 176 -11.47 -6.33 0.54
CA LYS A 176 -10.35 -7.17 1.01
C LYS A 176 -9.14 -6.34 1.48
N PHE A 177 -9.32 -5.05 1.71
CA PHE A 177 -8.41 -4.27 2.54
C PHE A 177 -8.88 -4.39 3.99
N VAL A 178 -8.13 -5.13 4.81
CA VAL A 178 -8.54 -5.55 6.16
C VAL A 178 -7.62 -4.98 7.24
N VAL A 179 -8.21 -4.60 8.38
CA VAL A 179 -7.46 -4.25 9.60
C VAL A 179 -7.12 -5.51 10.37
N LEU A 180 -5.84 -5.70 10.67
CA LEU A 180 -5.37 -6.79 11.53
C LEU A 180 -5.70 -6.47 13.00
N ALA A 181 -6.92 -6.79 13.44
CA ALA A 181 -7.36 -6.52 14.80
C ALA A 181 -7.74 -7.79 15.57
N GLU A 182 -7.77 -7.69 16.90
CA GLU A 182 -8.29 -8.77 17.76
C GLU A 182 -9.73 -9.14 17.37
N GLY A 183 -10.00 -10.44 17.23
CA GLY A 183 -11.28 -10.95 16.73
C GLY A 183 -11.35 -11.09 15.20
N LEU A 184 -10.27 -10.76 14.47
CA LEU A 184 -10.10 -11.12 13.06
C LEU A 184 -9.88 -12.63 12.95
N GLY A 185 -10.96 -13.39 13.12
CA GLY A 185 -11.02 -14.83 12.83
C GLY A 185 -11.17 -15.08 11.33
N VAL A 186 -12.00 -16.05 10.97
CA VAL A 186 -12.34 -16.34 9.55
C VAL A 186 -13.28 -15.28 8.96
N ASP A 187 -13.88 -14.43 9.80
CA ASP A 187 -14.93 -13.47 9.45
C ASP A 187 -14.44 -12.24 8.65
N PHE A 188 -13.15 -12.13 8.31
CA PHE A 188 -12.64 -11.05 7.45
C PHE A 188 -13.27 -11.06 6.04
N ILE A 189 -13.91 -12.16 5.65
CA ILE A 189 -14.55 -12.34 4.35
C ILE A 189 -15.87 -11.55 4.30
N ASP A 190 -16.70 -11.68 5.35
CA ASP A 190 -18.09 -11.20 5.34
C ASP A 190 -18.34 -10.01 6.28
N ASN A 191 -17.48 -9.80 7.28
CA ASN A 191 -17.68 -8.75 8.27
C ASN A 191 -17.15 -7.41 7.75
N ALA A 192 -18.07 -6.46 7.51
CA ALA A 192 -17.74 -5.11 7.08
C ALA A 192 -16.96 -4.30 8.13
N THR A 193 -17.01 -4.68 9.41
CA THR A 193 -16.37 -3.95 10.52
C THR A 193 -14.86 -3.84 10.36
N PHE A 194 -14.21 -4.91 9.88
CA PHE A 194 -12.75 -4.96 9.73
C PHE A 194 -12.24 -4.40 8.39
N ARG A 195 -13.11 -3.85 7.55
CA ARG A 195 -12.74 -3.35 6.23
C ARG A 195 -12.23 -1.91 6.31
N VAL A 196 -11.14 -1.66 5.59
CA VAL A 196 -10.58 -0.33 5.40
C VAL A 196 -11.14 0.26 4.12
N THR A 197 -11.62 1.50 4.21
CA THR A 197 -11.96 2.29 3.03
C THR A 197 -10.72 3.06 2.59
N TYR A 198 -10.40 2.98 1.30
CA TYR A 198 -9.29 3.69 0.70
C TYR A 198 -9.66 4.12 -0.71
N ASP A 199 -9.53 5.42 -0.98
CA ASP A 199 -9.61 5.99 -2.32
C ASP A 199 -8.39 6.90 -2.53
N PRO A 200 -7.49 6.60 -3.47
CA PRO A 200 -6.32 7.43 -3.75
C PRO A 200 -6.67 8.84 -4.25
N HIS A 201 -7.90 9.06 -4.72
CA HIS A 201 -8.36 10.37 -5.19
C HIS A 201 -9.04 11.21 -4.10
N ALA A 202 -9.37 10.61 -2.96
CA ALA A 202 -9.91 11.31 -1.81
C ALA A 202 -8.75 11.90 -1.00
N VAL A 203 -8.77 13.22 -0.85
CA VAL A 203 -7.79 13.97 -0.06
C VAL A 203 -8.48 14.67 1.10
N ASP A 204 -7.77 14.81 2.22
CA ASP A 204 -8.22 15.62 3.35
C ASP A 204 -8.05 17.13 3.09
N ALA A 205 -8.31 17.95 4.11
CA ALA A 205 -8.16 19.39 4.03
C ALA A 205 -6.71 19.85 3.74
N ASP A 206 -5.72 19.02 4.09
CA ASP A 206 -4.29 19.28 3.88
C ASP A 206 -3.80 18.77 2.52
N GLY A 207 -4.67 18.10 1.75
CA GLY A 207 -4.34 17.50 0.46
C GLY A 207 -3.69 16.11 0.58
N ASP A 208 -3.73 15.49 1.76
CA ASP A 208 -3.16 14.17 2.02
C ASP A 208 -4.20 13.07 1.77
N THR A 209 -3.76 11.96 1.16
CA THR A 209 -4.59 10.75 1.04
C THR A 209 -4.72 10.08 2.41
N TYR A 210 -5.89 9.54 2.73
CA TYR A 210 -6.14 8.88 4.02
C TYR A 210 -6.82 7.52 3.87
N VAL A 211 -6.77 6.72 4.94
CA VAL A 211 -7.58 5.50 5.10
C VAL A 211 -8.58 5.67 6.22
N GLU A 212 -9.76 5.05 6.08
CA GLU A 212 -10.81 5.07 7.11
C GLU A 212 -11.15 3.66 7.59
N PHE A 213 -11.33 3.52 8.90
CA PHE A 213 -11.91 2.32 9.52
C PHE A 213 -12.60 2.68 10.86
N ASP A 214 -13.27 1.72 11.48
CA ASP A 214 -13.96 1.94 12.76
C ASP A 214 -12.97 2.25 13.89
N ALA A 215 -13.20 3.34 14.61
CA ALA A 215 -12.33 3.81 15.69
C ALA A 215 -12.19 2.80 16.83
N SER A 216 -13.18 1.93 17.04
CA SER A 216 -13.14 0.87 18.06
C SER A 216 -12.08 -0.20 17.76
N LEU A 217 -11.61 -0.29 16.51
CA LEU A 217 -10.57 -1.24 16.10
C LEU A 217 -9.16 -0.73 16.38
N LEU A 218 -8.94 0.59 16.46
CA LEU A 218 -7.62 1.19 16.70
C LEU A 218 -6.89 0.59 17.92
N PRO A 219 -7.49 0.50 19.13
CA PRO A 219 -6.86 -0.16 20.29
C PRO A 219 -6.54 -1.64 20.06
N LYS A 220 -7.30 -2.29 19.16
CA LYS A 220 -7.24 -3.73 18.91
C LYS A 220 -6.33 -4.10 17.75
N VAL A 221 -5.75 -3.12 17.04
CA VAL A 221 -4.84 -3.40 15.93
C VAL A 221 -3.60 -4.09 16.46
N SER A 222 -3.42 -5.33 16.01
CA SER A 222 -2.31 -6.18 16.38
C SER A 222 -1.09 -5.85 15.52
N THR A 223 0.09 -6.21 16.04
CA THR A 223 1.27 -6.34 15.19
C THR A 223 1.09 -7.47 14.19
N LEU A 224 1.90 -7.47 13.12
CA LEU A 224 1.88 -8.55 12.14
C LEU A 224 2.03 -9.88 12.88
N SER A 225 1.14 -10.83 12.61
CA SER A 225 1.13 -12.12 13.32
C SER A 225 0.69 -13.26 12.40
N PHE A 226 1.15 -14.48 12.70
CA PHE A 226 1.03 -15.61 11.76
C PHE A 226 -0.34 -16.28 11.73
N LYS A 227 -1.08 -16.30 12.84
CA LYS A 227 -2.38 -17.00 12.86
C LYS A 227 -3.37 -16.37 11.85
N PRO A 228 -3.56 -15.04 11.82
CA PRO A 228 -4.40 -14.42 10.79
C PRO A 228 -3.86 -14.62 9.37
N LEU A 229 -2.53 -14.54 9.18
CA LEU A 229 -1.92 -14.80 7.88
C LEU A 229 -2.20 -16.24 7.39
N GLN A 230 -2.22 -17.22 8.27
CA GLN A 230 -2.56 -18.60 7.92
C GLN A 230 -4.03 -18.75 7.49
N HIS A 231 -4.96 -18.07 8.16
CA HIS A 231 -6.37 -18.05 7.73
C HIS A 231 -6.52 -17.41 6.34
N ILE A 232 -5.83 -16.29 6.11
CA ILE A 232 -5.76 -15.61 4.82
C ILE A 232 -5.19 -16.54 3.74
N ARG A 233 -4.12 -17.27 4.03
CA ARG A 233 -3.54 -18.25 3.11
C ARG A 233 -4.53 -19.36 2.75
N ASN A 234 -5.22 -19.93 3.73
CA ASN A 234 -6.21 -20.99 3.48
C ASN A 234 -7.33 -20.49 2.59
N TYR A 235 -7.85 -19.29 2.85
CA TYR A 235 -8.83 -18.63 2.00
C TYR A 235 -8.33 -18.44 0.57
N MET A 236 -7.11 -17.93 0.37
CA MET A 236 -6.57 -17.70 -0.97
C MET A 236 -6.24 -19.00 -1.71
N THR A 237 -5.91 -20.06 -0.99
CA THR A 237 -5.65 -21.38 -1.59
C THR A 237 -6.94 -21.96 -2.17
N ASP A 238 -8.09 -21.70 -1.56
CA ASP A 238 -9.40 -22.11 -2.06
C ASP A 238 -9.90 -21.16 -3.17
N ALA A 239 -9.89 -19.85 -2.91
CA ALA A 239 -10.46 -18.85 -3.82
C ALA A 239 -9.63 -18.56 -5.07
N CYS A 240 -8.29 -18.64 -4.98
CA CYS A 240 -7.40 -18.27 -6.08
C CYS A 240 -6.08 -19.05 -6.14
N PRO A 241 -6.10 -20.40 -6.19
CA PRO A 241 -4.88 -21.20 -6.27
C PRO A 241 -4.05 -20.92 -7.53
N GLY A 242 -4.69 -20.51 -8.63
CA GLY A 242 -4.01 -20.16 -9.88
C GLY A 242 -3.32 -18.78 -9.88
N ALA A 243 -3.55 -17.95 -8.86
CA ALA A 243 -2.92 -16.64 -8.70
C ALA A 243 -1.62 -16.70 -7.86
N ALA A 244 -1.26 -17.88 -7.37
CA ALA A 244 -0.06 -18.10 -6.57
C ALA A 244 1.21 -17.72 -7.34
N GLN A 245 2.22 -17.22 -6.64
CA GLN A 245 3.54 -16.91 -7.20
C GLN A 245 4.36 -18.18 -7.47
N GLY A 246 4.09 -19.23 -6.70
CA GLY A 246 4.74 -20.52 -6.84
C GLY A 246 3.97 -21.61 -6.11
N LYS A 247 4.52 -22.82 -6.15
CA LYS A 247 4.03 -23.96 -5.37
C LYS A 247 5.19 -24.62 -4.66
N GLU A 248 5.02 -24.96 -3.40
CA GLU A 248 5.98 -25.73 -2.61
C GLU A 248 5.26 -26.93 -2.02
N ASN A 249 5.76 -28.12 -2.33
CA ASN A 249 5.16 -29.39 -1.93
C ASN A 249 3.66 -29.48 -2.25
N GLY A 250 3.24 -28.95 -3.41
CA GLY A 250 1.85 -28.92 -3.86
C GLY A 250 0.99 -27.79 -3.27
N ALA A 251 1.46 -27.10 -2.23
CA ALA A 251 0.75 -25.97 -1.64
C ALA A 251 1.09 -24.65 -2.35
N SER A 252 0.08 -23.82 -2.57
CA SER A 252 0.24 -22.49 -3.17
C SER A 252 1.03 -21.55 -2.27
N ILE A 253 1.96 -20.80 -2.87
CA ILE A 253 2.75 -19.75 -2.23
C ILE A 253 2.30 -18.39 -2.76
N PHE A 254 2.01 -17.46 -1.84
CA PHE A 254 1.59 -16.10 -2.16
C PHE A 254 2.70 -15.10 -1.84
N GLY A 255 2.84 -14.04 -2.64
CA GLY A 255 3.80 -12.98 -2.34
C GLY A 255 3.27 -12.10 -1.22
N LEU A 256 4.11 -11.73 -0.27
CA LEU A 256 3.79 -10.77 0.80
C LEU A 256 4.74 -9.59 0.67
N ALA A 257 4.28 -8.49 0.08
CA ALA A 257 5.04 -7.27 -0.08
C ALA A 257 4.90 -6.39 1.17
N LEU A 258 6.00 -6.20 1.88
CA LEU A 258 6.10 -5.38 3.09
C LEU A 258 7.57 -4.97 3.29
N CYS A 259 7.83 -4.01 4.18
CA CYS A 259 9.20 -3.68 4.54
C CYS A 259 9.81 -4.82 5.36
N MET A 260 10.97 -5.35 4.95
CA MET A 260 11.59 -6.49 5.63
C MET A 260 11.96 -6.21 7.09
N THR A 261 12.21 -4.95 7.46
CA THR A 261 12.43 -4.57 8.86
C THR A 261 11.21 -4.86 9.73
N ASP A 262 10.01 -4.62 9.21
CA ASP A 262 8.77 -4.90 9.93
C ASP A 262 8.53 -6.42 10.08
N PHE A 263 9.03 -7.21 9.12
CA PHE A 263 8.98 -8.67 9.20
C PHE A 263 9.98 -9.22 10.23
N GLU A 264 11.18 -8.65 10.29
CA GLU A 264 12.16 -8.96 11.32
C GLU A 264 11.62 -8.60 12.71
N ASP A 265 11.07 -7.39 12.87
CA ASP A 265 10.45 -6.95 14.13
C ASP A 265 9.31 -7.87 14.56
N MET A 266 8.48 -8.35 13.62
CA MET A 266 7.47 -9.37 13.92
C MET A 266 8.10 -10.65 14.47
N VAL A 267 9.17 -11.15 13.84
CA VAL A 267 9.83 -12.40 14.26
C VAL A 267 10.45 -12.25 15.64
N LEU A 268 11.01 -11.08 15.94
CA LEU A 268 11.65 -10.77 17.22
C LEU A 268 10.64 -10.50 18.35
N ALA A 269 9.48 -9.93 18.02
CA ALA A 269 8.44 -9.58 18.99
C ALA A 269 7.61 -10.78 19.49
N ASP A 270 7.51 -11.86 18.71
CA ASP A 270 6.82 -13.08 19.13
C ASP A 270 7.77 -13.97 19.95
N ASP A 271 7.60 -13.97 21.28
CA ASP A 271 8.42 -14.75 22.21
C ASP A 271 8.47 -16.23 21.87
N LYS A 272 7.35 -16.82 21.43
CA LYS A 272 7.28 -18.26 21.11
C LYS A 272 8.03 -18.56 19.83
N LEU A 273 7.85 -17.73 18.82
CA LEU A 273 8.55 -17.88 17.56
C LEU A 273 10.06 -17.68 17.73
N ARG A 274 10.45 -16.71 18.55
CA ARG A 274 11.85 -16.46 18.91
C ARG A 274 12.47 -17.64 19.65
N GLU A 275 11.74 -18.26 20.56
CA GLU A 275 12.17 -19.49 21.24
C GLU A 275 12.32 -20.66 20.27
N ASP A 276 11.35 -20.85 19.37
CA ASP A 276 11.43 -21.86 18.31
C ASP A 276 12.67 -21.65 17.42
N PHE A 277 12.98 -20.41 17.04
CA PHE A 277 14.17 -20.10 16.26
C PHE A 277 15.47 -20.32 17.03
N ARG A 278 15.51 -19.98 18.33
CA ARG A 278 16.68 -20.28 19.18
C ARG A 278 16.96 -21.77 19.27
N ASN A 279 15.91 -22.59 19.33
CA ASN A 279 16.03 -24.04 19.46
C ASN A 279 16.30 -24.75 18.13
N ALA A 280 15.70 -24.28 17.03
CA ALA A 280 15.81 -24.95 15.73
C ALA A 280 16.99 -24.43 14.90
N ILE A 281 17.09 -23.11 14.69
CA ILE A 281 18.09 -22.50 13.79
C ILE A 281 18.49 -21.10 14.32
N PRO A 282 19.31 -21.03 15.39
CA PRO A 282 19.65 -19.77 16.04
C PRO A 282 20.44 -18.82 15.14
N THR A 283 21.10 -19.33 14.10
CA THR A 283 21.87 -18.52 13.15
C THR A 283 21.01 -17.56 12.33
N GLN A 284 19.72 -17.86 12.13
CA GLN A 284 18.82 -16.97 11.37
C GLN A 284 18.47 -15.69 12.14
N LEU A 285 18.45 -15.75 13.48
CA LEU A 285 18.22 -14.57 14.32
C LEU A 285 19.39 -13.58 14.28
N ILE A 286 20.58 -14.02 13.85
CA ILE A 286 21.79 -13.19 13.77
C ILE A 286 21.92 -12.54 12.38
N LYS A 287 21.34 -13.15 11.35
CA LYS A 287 21.50 -12.69 9.96
C LYS A 287 20.65 -11.46 9.60
N GLY A 288 19.79 -10.99 10.50
CA GLY A 288 18.99 -9.78 10.34
C GLY A 288 18.15 -9.81 9.06
N PHE A 289 18.37 -8.85 8.17
CA PHE A 289 17.62 -8.64 6.91
C PHE A 289 17.56 -9.89 6.00
N ASP A 290 18.59 -10.75 5.99
CA ASP A 290 18.58 -12.03 5.29
C ASP A 290 18.37 -13.19 6.29
N MET A 291 17.16 -13.27 6.86
CA MET A 291 16.74 -14.45 7.65
C MET A 291 16.74 -15.76 6.82
N GLY A 292 17.20 -15.75 5.57
CA GLY A 292 17.40 -16.93 4.74
C GLY A 292 16.12 -17.64 4.29
N PHE A 293 14.94 -17.08 4.59
CA PHE A 293 13.65 -17.64 4.21
C PHE A 293 13.23 -17.12 2.84
N LYS A 294 13.40 -17.95 1.81
CA LYS A 294 12.76 -17.70 0.50
C LYS A 294 11.23 -17.81 0.60
N VAL A 295 10.75 -18.71 1.46
CA VAL A 295 9.33 -18.90 1.76
C VAL A 295 9.21 -19.11 3.26
N PHE A 296 8.24 -18.43 3.87
CA PHE A 296 7.88 -18.58 5.27
C PHE A 296 6.39 -18.91 5.40
N ARG A 297 6.10 -20.14 5.84
CA ARG A 297 4.72 -20.64 6.07
C ARG A 297 3.74 -20.44 4.89
N GLY A 298 4.25 -20.50 3.65
CA GLY A 298 3.47 -20.34 2.42
C GLY A 298 3.32 -18.90 1.93
N PHE A 299 4.00 -17.95 2.56
CA PHE A 299 4.21 -16.61 2.03
C PHE A 299 5.66 -16.46 1.59
N MET A 300 5.87 -15.83 0.43
CA MET A 300 7.18 -15.37 0.00
C MET A 300 7.28 -13.89 0.40
N PRO A 301 8.05 -13.53 1.44
CA PRO A 301 8.23 -12.13 1.80
C PRO A 301 9.00 -11.43 0.66
N ILE A 302 8.52 -10.26 0.26
CA ILE A 302 9.11 -9.44 -0.80
C ILE A 302 9.33 -8.05 -0.21
N ASP A 303 10.55 -7.55 -0.30
CA ASP A 303 10.86 -6.24 0.26
C ASP A 303 10.19 -5.13 -0.55
N ASP A 304 9.39 -4.31 0.13
CA ASP A 304 8.91 -3.03 -0.36
C ASP A 304 9.52 -1.91 0.48
N PRO A 305 10.63 -1.29 0.04
CA PRO A 305 11.34 -0.27 0.82
C PRO A 305 10.51 1.01 1.01
N ARG A 306 9.45 1.18 0.22
CA ARG A 306 8.61 2.39 0.23
C ARG A 306 7.20 2.11 0.72
N GLN A 307 6.93 0.96 1.34
CA GLN A 307 5.63 0.52 1.83
C GLN A 307 4.69 1.65 2.28
N MET A 308 3.39 1.58 1.96
CA MET A 308 2.46 2.62 2.41
C MET A 308 2.35 2.60 3.95
N ARG A 309 2.50 3.78 4.55
CA ARG A 309 2.44 3.98 5.99
C ARG A 309 1.43 5.07 6.33
N PHE A 310 0.78 4.91 7.49
CA PHE A 310 -0.28 5.78 7.93
C PHE A 310 -0.12 6.14 9.41
N ASN A 311 -0.57 7.34 9.78
CA ASN A 311 -0.70 7.79 11.17
C ASN A 311 -2.14 8.22 11.43
N ALA A 312 -2.67 7.89 12.60
CA ALA A 312 -3.97 8.39 13.04
C ALA A 312 -3.97 9.92 13.03
N SER A 313 -4.98 10.54 12.40
CA SER A 313 -5.09 12.00 12.29
C SER A 313 -6.29 12.53 13.07
N TYR A 314 -7.51 12.16 12.69
CA TYR A 314 -8.74 12.69 13.29
C TYR A 314 -9.89 11.67 13.31
N LEU A 315 -10.90 11.94 14.15
CA LEU A 315 -12.14 11.14 14.23
C LEU A 315 -13.31 11.87 13.59
N THR A 316 -14.07 11.16 12.77
CA THR A 316 -15.35 11.63 12.22
C THR A 316 -16.44 10.63 12.62
N GLY A 317 -17.22 10.98 13.65
CA GLY A 317 -18.22 10.08 14.21
C GLY A 317 -17.58 8.83 14.82
N THR A 318 -17.91 7.64 14.29
CA THR A 318 -17.34 6.36 14.73
C THR A 318 -16.14 5.91 13.90
N LYS A 319 -15.73 6.69 12.89
CA LYS A 319 -14.60 6.35 12.01
C LYS A 319 -13.36 7.13 12.37
N ILE A 320 -12.22 6.47 12.31
CA ILE A 320 -10.91 7.11 12.38
C ILE A 320 -10.32 7.28 11.00
N HIS A 321 -9.80 8.46 10.74
CA HIS A 321 -9.03 8.79 9.55
C HIS A 321 -7.55 8.66 9.91
N CYS A 322 -6.80 7.94 9.09
CA CYS A 322 -5.35 7.85 9.20
C CYS A 322 -4.71 8.43 7.95
N LYS A 323 -3.95 9.52 8.11
CA LYS A 323 -3.27 10.20 7.01
C LYS A 323 -2.08 9.39 6.52
N ARG A 324 -1.85 9.38 5.21
CA ARG A 324 -0.68 8.75 4.61
C ARG A 324 0.56 9.58 4.91
N VAL A 325 1.63 8.89 5.29
CA VAL A 325 2.93 9.53 5.47
C VAL A 325 3.79 9.23 4.24
N LEU A 326 4.28 10.28 3.57
CA LEU A 326 5.14 10.14 2.40
C LEU A 326 6.59 9.82 2.81
N PRO A 327 7.30 8.96 2.05
CA PRO A 327 8.65 8.50 2.43
C PRO A 327 9.73 9.58 2.29
N ARG A 328 9.54 10.56 1.40
CA ARG A 328 10.49 11.64 1.16
C ARG A 328 9.83 12.99 1.36
N ARG A 329 10.60 13.98 1.82
CA ARG A 329 10.22 15.39 1.90
C ARG A 329 11.29 16.25 1.25
N ALA A 330 10.88 17.35 0.62
CA ALA A 330 11.80 18.29 -0.02
C ALA A 330 11.93 19.54 0.84
N THR A 331 12.75 19.50 1.89
CA THR A 331 12.86 20.58 2.89
C THR A 331 14.20 21.31 2.88
N ARG A 332 15.30 20.63 2.55
CA ARG A 332 16.64 21.25 2.56
C ARG A 332 16.91 21.97 1.24
N PRO A 333 17.31 23.26 1.24
CA PRO A 333 17.74 23.94 0.02
C PRO A 333 19.03 23.31 -0.52
N GLY A 334 19.02 22.96 -1.81
CA GLY A 334 20.22 22.61 -2.57
C GLY A 334 20.80 23.81 -3.31
N ILE A 335 21.86 23.60 -4.09
CA ILE A 335 22.40 24.62 -5.01
C ILE A 335 21.33 25.01 -6.05
N ILE A 336 20.54 24.02 -6.49
CA ILE A 336 19.38 24.19 -7.36
C ILE A 336 18.22 23.40 -6.75
N GLY A 337 17.14 24.08 -6.39
CA GLY A 337 15.92 23.46 -5.85
C GLY A 337 16.06 22.95 -4.41
N LEU A 338 15.21 21.98 -4.05
CA LEU A 338 15.15 21.37 -2.73
C LEU A 338 15.65 19.93 -2.81
N VAL A 339 16.51 19.53 -1.88
CA VAL A 339 17.05 18.18 -1.82
C VAL A 339 15.99 17.24 -1.23
N PRO A 340 15.66 16.13 -1.91
CA PRO A 340 14.71 15.16 -1.39
C PRO A 340 15.36 14.30 -0.30
N GLU A 341 14.91 14.48 0.94
CA GLU A 341 15.39 13.80 2.14
C GLU A 341 14.39 12.77 2.64
N THR A 342 14.88 11.76 3.35
CA THR A 342 14.02 10.80 4.05
C THR A 342 13.15 11.53 5.07
N ASN A 343 11.85 11.27 5.04
CA ASN A 343 10.92 11.84 6.00
C ASN A 343 11.04 11.09 7.34
N PRO A 344 11.44 11.73 8.46
CA PRO A 344 11.53 11.06 9.75
C PRO A 344 10.16 10.57 10.24
N ALA A 345 9.07 11.30 9.92
CA ALA A 345 7.72 10.88 10.27
C ALA A 345 7.31 9.57 9.59
N TYR A 346 7.90 9.26 8.43
CA TYR A 346 7.66 8.00 7.73
C TYR A 346 8.32 6.83 8.46
N ILE A 347 9.51 7.04 9.05
CA ILE A 347 10.24 6.01 9.81
C ILE A 347 9.44 5.66 11.08
N THR A 348 8.92 6.66 11.77
CA THR A 348 8.17 6.51 13.03
C THR A 348 6.68 6.24 12.84
N ALA A 349 6.19 6.16 11.60
CA ALA A 349 4.78 5.92 11.34
C ALA A 349 4.31 4.58 11.92
N GLU A 350 3.15 4.58 12.57
CA GLU A 350 2.70 3.46 13.40
C GLU A 350 2.02 2.34 12.61
N LEU A 351 1.28 2.70 11.57
CA LEU A 351 0.52 1.75 10.76
C LEU A 351 1.25 1.50 9.44
N GLY A 352 1.38 0.23 9.08
CA GLY A 352 1.94 -0.23 7.81
C GLY A 352 0.95 -1.11 7.06
N THR A 353 1.07 -1.17 5.73
CA THR A 353 0.23 -2.06 4.91
C THR A 353 1.03 -3.20 4.30
N ALA A 354 0.70 -4.44 4.61
CA ALA A 354 1.25 -5.60 3.92
C ALA A 354 0.35 -5.94 2.73
N VAL A 355 0.91 -5.97 1.53
CA VAL A 355 0.15 -6.29 0.32
C VAL A 355 0.38 -7.75 -0.05
N VAL A 356 -0.70 -8.52 -0.14
CA VAL A 356 -0.60 -9.89 -0.67
C VAL A 356 -0.62 -9.82 -2.19
N PHE A 357 0.54 -10.07 -2.80
CA PHE A 357 0.75 -9.95 -4.23
C PHE A 357 0.32 -11.22 -4.96
N LEU A 358 -0.73 -11.09 -5.77
CA LEU A 358 -1.34 -12.15 -6.57
C LEU A 358 -1.05 -11.95 -8.06
N ASN A 359 -0.83 -13.05 -8.78
CA ASN A 359 -0.72 -13.02 -10.24
C ASN A 359 -2.10 -12.77 -10.88
N GLN A 360 -2.12 -12.08 -12.02
CA GLN A 360 -3.33 -11.78 -12.80
C GLN A 360 -4.41 -11.02 -11.99
N VAL A 361 -3.99 -9.99 -11.24
CA VAL A 361 -4.89 -9.01 -10.58
C VAL A 361 -5.21 -7.84 -11.50
N MET A 362 -4.19 -7.20 -12.06
CA MET A 362 -4.38 -6.06 -12.95
C MET A 362 -3.32 -6.01 -14.06
N GLN A 363 -3.67 -5.34 -15.14
CA GLN A 363 -2.79 -5.00 -16.24
C GLN A 363 -2.95 -3.50 -16.56
N ILE A 364 -1.84 -2.82 -16.81
CA ILE A 364 -1.86 -1.41 -17.20
C ILE A 364 -1.83 -1.32 -18.70
N LEU A 365 -2.87 -0.71 -19.27
CA LEU A 365 -2.97 -0.45 -20.70
C LEU A 365 -2.57 1.00 -20.97
N VAL A 366 -1.63 1.18 -21.90
CA VAL A 366 -1.17 2.50 -22.35
C VAL A 366 -1.60 2.68 -23.81
N PRO A 367 -2.26 3.79 -24.18
CA PRO A 367 -2.61 4.03 -25.56
C PRO A 367 -1.36 4.34 -26.39
N ASP A 368 -1.42 4.01 -27.68
CA ASP A 368 -0.41 4.44 -28.62
C ASP A 368 -0.56 5.95 -28.93
N PRO A 369 0.55 6.69 -29.13
CA PRO A 369 0.47 8.09 -29.51
C PRO A 369 -0.20 8.25 -30.87
N ILE A 370 -1.22 9.10 -30.94
CA ILE A 370 -1.87 9.48 -32.19
C ILE A 370 -0.95 10.43 -32.95
N ASN A 371 -0.09 9.88 -33.80
CA ASN A 371 0.81 10.66 -34.65
C ASN A 371 0.23 10.91 -36.05
N ASN A 372 -0.70 10.05 -36.49
CA ASN A 372 -1.36 10.14 -37.78
C ASN A 372 -2.77 9.54 -37.67
N LEU A 373 -3.79 10.33 -38.02
CA LEU A 373 -5.20 9.90 -38.06
C LEU A 373 -5.66 9.51 -39.47
N GLY A 374 -4.73 9.45 -40.43
CA GLY A 374 -5.01 9.27 -41.85
C GLY A 374 -5.20 10.62 -42.58
N SER A 375 -5.26 10.57 -43.92
CA SER A 375 -5.56 11.72 -44.79
C SER A 375 -4.60 12.92 -44.67
N GLY A 376 -3.32 12.70 -44.37
CA GLY A 376 -2.32 13.77 -44.24
C GLY A 376 -2.44 14.60 -42.96
N MET A 377 -3.33 14.21 -42.02
CA MET A 377 -3.44 14.85 -40.71
C MET A 377 -2.35 14.30 -39.78
N THR A 378 -1.15 14.86 -39.90
CA THR A 378 -0.05 14.59 -38.97
C THR A 378 -0.21 15.49 -37.74
N PHE A 379 -0.43 14.87 -36.59
CA PHE A 379 -0.28 15.57 -35.33
C PHE A 379 1.23 15.60 -35.04
N GLY A 380 1.77 16.79 -34.77
CA GLY A 380 3.21 16.97 -34.54
C GLY A 380 3.74 15.95 -33.51
N PRO A 381 5.05 15.66 -33.52
CA PRO A 381 5.57 14.50 -32.83
C PRO A 381 5.48 14.69 -31.31
N ALA A 382 4.39 14.22 -30.70
CA ALA A 382 4.11 14.35 -29.28
C ALA A 382 4.80 13.22 -28.49
N PRO A 383 5.17 13.45 -27.21
CA PRO A 383 5.70 12.38 -26.37
C PRO A 383 4.70 11.23 -26.25
N GLY A 384 5.16 9.99 -26.14
CA GLY A 384 4.29 8.85 -25.84
C GLY A 384 3.60 9.00 -24.47
N PHE A 385 2.52 8.23 -24.27
CA PHE A 385 1.72 8.27 -23.04
C PHE A 385 2.28 7.45 -21.88
N ASN A 386 3.47 6.89 -22.04
CA ASN A 386 4.14 6.09 -21.00
C ASN A 386 5.28 6.85 -20.31
N GLY A 387 5.20 8.18 -20.21
CA GLY A 387 6.26 8.95 -19.57
C GLY A 387 7.51 9.14 -20.43
N GLN A 388 7.36 9.17 -21.75
CA GLN A 388 8.48 9.52 -22.63
C GLN A 388 8.72 11.03 -22.55
N TRP A 389 9.93 11.43 -22.18
CA TRP A 389 10.30 12.84 -22.14
C TRP A 389 10.70 13.33 -23.52
N LYS A 390 10.17 14.48 -23.90
CA LYS A 390 10.49 15.12 -25.16
C LYS A 390 10.70 16.61 -24.98
N TRP A 391 11.71 17.15 -25.63
CA TRP A 391 11.90 18.59 -25.75
C TRP A 391 10.77 19.21 -26.59
N ILE A 392 10.05 20.15 -25.99
CA ILE A 392 9.02 20.93 -26.65
C ILE A 392 9.49 22.38 -26.70
N ASN A 393 9.48 22.92 -27.92
CA ASN A 393 9.68 24.32 -28.20
C ASN A 393 8.31 24.99 -28.27
N ASN A 394 8.11 26.10 -27.57
CA ASN A 394 6.84 26.83 -27.60
C ASN A 394 6.97 28.05 -28.53
N PRO A 395 6.61 27.93 -29.82
CA PRO A 395 6.62 29.07 -30.72
C PRO A 395 5.55 30.06 -30.26
N SER A 396 5.98 31.28 -29.94
CA SER A 396 5.13 32.39 -29.53
C SER A 396 5.75 33.68 -30.02
N ASP A 397 5.01 34.79 -30.01
CA ASP A 397 5.57 36.11 -30.35
C ASP A 397 6.76 36.47 -29.43
N THR A 398 6.80 35.92 -28.22
CA THR A 398 7.90 36.04 -27.26
C THR A 398 9.06 35.06 -27.47
N ASN A 399 8.89 34.05 -28.33
CA ASN A 399 9.90 33.04 -28.67
C ASN A 399 9.82 32.72 -30.18
N PRO A 400 10.04 33.72 -31.07
CA PRO A 400 9.85 33.55 -32.51
C PRO A 400 10.92 32.65 -33.13
N LEU A 401 12.12 32.60 -32.53
CA LEU A 401 13.24 31.78 -32.97
C LEU A 401 13.25 30.38 -32.33
N GLY A 402 12.38 30.13 -31.35
CA GLY A 402 12.32 28.84 -30.70
C GLY A 402 13.54 28.53 -29.82
N GLU A 403 14.16 29.54 -29.24
CA GLU A 403 15.35 29.38 -28.39
C GLU A 403 14.96 29.01 -26.95
N PHE A 404 13.72 29.24 -26.53
CA PHE A 404 13.20 28.78 -25.24
C PHE A 404 12.39 27.48 -25.37
N GLY A 405 12.62 26.53 -24.47
CA GLY A 405 11.83 25.30 -24.44
C GLY A 405 11.89 24.58 -23.10
N TYR A 406 11.22 23.44 -23.02
CA TYR A 406 11.20 22.59 -21.83
C TYR A 406 11.03 21.13 -22.22
N PHE A 407 11.47 20.24 -21.33
CA PHE A 407 11.15 18.82 -21.43
C PHE A 407 9.73 18.58 -20.91
N PHE A 408 8.92 17.86 -21.66
CA PHE A 408 7.56 17.52 -21.31
C PHE A 408 7.34 16.01 -21.40
N SER A 409 6.56 15.50 -20.45
CA SER A 409 6.19 14.10 -20.38
C SER A 409 4.71 13.99 -20.00
N ARG A 410 4.04 12.98 -20.55
CA ARG A 410 2.63 12.68 -20.28
C ARG A 410 2.43 11.21 -19.97
N TYR A 411 1.49 10.97 -19.07
CA TYR A 411 1.11 9.66 -18.57
C TYR A 411 -0.38 9.49 -18.81
N MET A 412 -0.78 8.42 -19.49
CA MET A 412 -2.17 8.02 -19.58
C MET A 412 -2.28 6.52 -19.41
N TYR A 413 -2.97 6.08 -18.36
CA TYR A 413 -3.03 4.69 -17.94
C TYR A 413 -4.48 4.23 -17.76
N TRP A 414 -4.80 3.06 -18.29
CA TRP A 414 -6.06 2.35 -18.06
C TRP A 414 -5.76 1.09 -17.27
N THR A 415 -6.34 0.96 -16.09
CA THR A 415 -6.14 -0.22 -15.24
C THR A 415 -7.18 -1.27 -15.56
N LYS A 416 -6.81 -2.27 -16.37
CA LYS A 416 -7.69 -3.40 -16.67
C LYS A 416 -7.63 -4.41 -15.51
N LEU A 417 -8.78 -4.71 -14.93
CA LEU A 417 -8.90 -5.79 -13.96
C LEU A 417 -8.83 -7.15 -14.65
N LEU A 418 -8.05 -8.05 -14.06
CA LEU A 418 -7.87 -9.43 -14.50
C LEU A 418 -8.66 -10.38 -13.58
N ARG A 419 -8.59 -11.69 -13.87
CA ARG A 419 -9.43 -12.73 -13.27
C ARG A 419 -9.47 -12.71 -11.74
N TYR A 420 -8.35 -12.43 -11.09
CA TYR A 420 -8.22 -12.49 -9.63
C TYR A 420 -8.29 -11.12 -8.95
N ALA A 421 -8.72 -10.07 -9.64
CA ALA A 421 -8.80 -8.72 -9.07
C ALA A 421 -9.62 -8.63 -7.78
N THR A 422 -10.74 -9.35 -7.71
CA THR A 422 -11.63 -9.39 -6.53
C THR A 422 -11.04 -10.11 -5.32
N ASN A 423 -9.94 -10.83 -5.51
CA ASN A 423 -9.21 -11.50 -4.42
C ASN A 423 -7.93 -10.76 -4.03
N ALA A 424 -7.63 -9.60 -4.64
CA ALA A 424 -6.52 -8.75 -4.21
C ALA A 424 -6.72 -8.36 -2.75
N MET A 425 -5.69 -8.55 -1.91
CA MET A 425 -5.80 -8.36 -0.48
C MET A 425 -4.68 -7.47 0.06
N VAL A 426 -5.04 -6.58 0.97
CA VAL A 426 -4.12 -5.69 1.67
C VAL A 426 -4.45 -5.75 3.15
N ILE A 427 -3.43 -5.81 3.99
CA ILE A 427 -3.57 -5.96 5.44
C ILE A 427 -2.98 -4.71 6.08
N LEU A 428 -3.78 -3.96 6.83
CA LEU A 428 -3.31 -2.89 7.70
C LEU A 428 -2.90 -3.49 9.05
N TYR A 429 -1.65 -3.31 9.45
CA TYR A 429 -1.13 -3.80 10.71
C TYR A 429 -0.37 -2.68 11.45
N ARG A 430 -0.20 -2.87 12.76
CA ARG A 430 0.62 -1.97 13.57
C ARG A 430 2.09 -2.43 13.53
N ARG A 431 3.01 -1.51 13.25
CA ARG A 431 4.43 -1.83 13.06
C ARG A 431 5.14 -2.18 14.38
N CYS A 432 4.74 -1.55 15.49
CA CYS A 432 5.31 -1.81 16.81
C CYS A 432 4.22 -1.85 17.90
N THR A 433 4.37 -2.72 18.89
CA THR A 433 3.47 -2.79 20.07
C THR A 433 3.61 -1.58 21.00
N TYR A 434 4.76 -0.91 20.97
CA TYR A 434 5.09 0.30 21.72
C TYR A 434 5.78 1.31 20.80
N SER A 435 5.77 2.60 21.16
CA SER A 435 6.56 3.61 20.44
C SER A 435 8.02 3.18 20.42
N LEU A 436 8.64 3.10 19.24
CA LEU A 436 10.05 2.70 19.07
C LEU A 436 10.95 3.45 20.07
N LYS A 437 11.44 2.74 21.09
CA LYS A 437 12.37 3.30 22.08
C LYS A 437 13.75 3.36 21.42
N ALA A 438 14.20 4.56 21.06
CA ALA A 438 15.55 4.79 20.52
C ALA A 438 16.67 4.75 21.59
N ARG A 439 16.40 4.22 22.79
CA ARG A 439 17.36 4.17 23.91
C ARG A 439 17.53 2.74 24.39
N CYS A 440 18.78 2.34 24.67
CA CYS A 440 19.10 1.08 25.31
C CYS A 440 18.38 0.99 26.67
N GLU A 441 17.85 -0.19 27.02
CA GLU A 441 17.16 -0.49 28.29
C GLU A 441 18.10 -0.52 29.51
N ALA A 442 18.88 0.54 29.68
CA ALA A 442 19.73 0.74 30.84
C ALA A 442 19.48 2.11 31.44
N GLU A 443 18.22 2.43 31.72
CA GLU A 443 17.86 3.43 32.72
C GLU A 443 16.48 3.07 33.26
N THR A 444 16.43 2.79 34.55
CA THR A 444 15.23 2.61 35.37
C THR A 444 14.42 3.91 35.38
N ASP A 445 13.75 4.21 34.27
CA ASP A 445 12.82 5.33 34.19
C ASP A 445 11.50 4.90 34.83
N ASN A 446 11.23 5.52 35.97
CA ASN A 446 10.16 5.25 36.92
C ASN A 446 8.78 5.02 36.26
N TYR A 447 8.26 3.82 36.55
CA TYR A 447 6.88 3.32 36.49
C TYR A 447 5.89 4.08 35.59
N ALA A 448 5.47 3.40 34.53
CA ALA A 448 4.28 3.79 33.80
C ALA A 448 3.07 3.61 34.73
N GLU A 449 2.39 4.69 35.08
CA GLU A 449 1.26 4.67 36.00
C GLU A 449 -0.06 4.63 35.24
N ALA A 450 -1.09 4.02 35.84
CA ALA A 450 -2.44 4.02 35.30
C ALA A 450 -3.10 5.41 35.36
N GLU A 451 -2.50 6.36 36.07
CA GLU A 451 -2.99 7.72 36.23
C GLU A 451 -1.83 8.71 36.21
N SER A 452 -2.02 9.86 35.56
CA SER A 452 -1.04 10.94 35.55
C SER A 452 -1.73 12.30 35.53
N THR A 453 -1.23 13.24 36.33
CA THR A 453 -1.73 14.61 36.37
C THR A 453 -1.11 15.44 35.26
N ILE A 454 -1.84 16.48 34.82
CA ILE A 454 -1.35 17.42 33.82
C ILE A 454 -0.16 18.21 34.39
N ALA A 455 0.94 18.31 33.64
CA ALA A 455 2.16 18.98 34.06
C ALA A 455 2.13 20.50 33.80
N VAL A 456 1.45 20.93 32.75
CA VAL A 456 1.38 22.33 32.30
C VAL A 456 -0.06 22.65 31.90
N ASP A 457 -0.56 23.83 32.31
CA ASP A 457 -1.89 24.30 31.90
C ASP A 457 -2.02 24.28 30.37
N ALA A 458 -3.09 23.68 29.86
CA ALA A 458 -3.36 23.67 28.43
C ALA A 458 -3.70 25.09 27.94
N VAL A 459 -3.10 25.50 26.83
CA VAL A 459 -3.46 26.75 26.16
C VAL A 459 -4.48 26.50 25.05
N ALA A 460 -5.09 27.56 24.53
CA ALA A 460 -6.09 27.44 23.46
C ALA A 460 -5.56 26.71 22.21
N ALA A 461 -4.25 26.79 21.92
CA ALA A 461 -3.62 26.08 20.80
C ALA A 461 -3.45 24.57 21.03
N ASP A 462 -3.54 24.11 22.28
CA ASP A 462 -3.38 22.69 22.62
C ASP A 462 -4.67 21.89 22.38
N VAL A 463 -5.82 22.56 22.29
CA VAL A 463 -7.13 21.94 22.05
C VAL A 463 -7.60 22.31 20.65
N ASP A 464 -7.68 21.31 19.77
CA ASP A 464 -8.33 21.45 18.47
C ASP A 464 -9.74 20.86 18.55
N ASP A 465 -10.75 21.74 18.64
CA ASP A 465 -12.16 21.30 18.69
C ASP A 465 -12.67 20.79 17.33
N THR A 466 -11.97 21.12 16.24
CA THR A 466 -12.32 20.66 14.88
C THR A 466 -11.82 19.24 14.67
N ALA A 467 -10.55 18.97 15.00
CA ALA A 467 -9.96 17.63 14.91
C ALA A 467 -10.30 16.73 16.11
N LYS A 468 -10.90 17.31 17.16
CA LYS A 468 -11.14 16.68 18.47
C LYS A 468 -9.87 16.09 19.08
N THR A 469 -8.77 16.81 18.94
CA THR A 469 -7.45 16.45 19.50
C THR A 469 -7.04 17.40 20.61
N VAL A 470 -6.30 16.88 21.58
CA VAL A 470 -5.69 17.68 22.64
C VAL A 470 -4.25 17.24 22.90
N THR A 471 -3.33 18.19 22.95
CA THR A 471 -1.92 17.95 23.28
C THR A 471 -1.71 18.27 24.76
N LEU A 472 -1.30 17.28 25.57
CA LEU A 472 -1.05 17.49 27.00
C LEU A 472 0.33 16.97 27.40
N ALA A 473 1.07 17.77 28.16
CA ALA A 473 2.24 17.34 28.90
C ALA A 473 1.79 16.75 30.24
N LEU A 474 2.23 15.54 30.57
CA LEU A 474 1.87 14.84 31.80
C LEU A 474 3.05 14.76 32.78
N ASN A 475 2.79 14.74 34.09
CA ASN A 475 3.84 14.68 35.11
C ASN A 475 4.55 13.32 35.14
N LYS A 476 3.83 12.25 34.79
CA LYS A 476 4.33 10.88 34.68
C LYS A 476 3.93 10.26 33.35
N ARG A 477 4.68 9.26 32.89
CA ARG A 477 4.35 8.47 31.70
C ARG A 477 3.13 7.59 31.98
N LEU A 478 2.21 7.54 31.03
CA LEU A 478 1.09 6.61 31.07
C LEU A 478 1.57 5.19 30.74
N SER A 479 0.95 4.19 31.37
CA SER A 479 1.16 2.76 31.08
C SER A 479 0.57 2.28 29.75
N VAL A 480 -0.08 3.18 29.01
CA VAL A 480 -0.76 2.85 27.76
C VAL A 480 -0.08 3.51 26.56
N GLY A 481 0.07 2.75 25.48
CA GLY A 481 0.58 3.25 24.20
C GLY A 481 -0.51 3.92 23.36
N VAL A 482 -0.15 4.31 22.14
CA VAL A 482 -1.09 4.84 21.15
C VAL A 482 -2.23 3.86 20.87
N GLY A 483 -3.44 4.35 20.70
CA GLY A 483 -4.68 3.58 20.66
C GLY A 483 -5.22 3.19 22.03
N GLY A 484 -4.45 3.40 23.10
CA GLY A 484 -4.88 3.18 24.47
C GLY A 484 -6.10 4.00 24.84
N LYS A 485 -7.14 3.35 25.39
CA LYS A 485 -8.31 4.07 25.92
C LYS A 485 -7.89 4.83 27.17
N VAL A 486 -8.22 6.13 27.19
CA VAL A 486 -7.95 7.01 28.31
C VAL A 486 -9.20 7.79 28.70
N THR A 487 -9.26 8.18 29.95
CA THR A 487 -10.27 9.06 30.50
C THR A 487 -9.60 10.33 30.97
N ILE A 488 -9.93 11.45 30.33
CA ILE A 488 -9.45 12.79 30.70
C ILE A 488 -10.46 13.36 31.70
N THR A 489 -10.01 13.57 32.93
CA THR A 489 -10.81 14.22 33.98
C THR A 489 -10.55 15.72 33.94
N LYS A 490 -11.61 16.51 33.82
CA LYS A 490 -11.58 17.98 33.80
C LYS A 490 -11.43 18.57 35.21
N VAL A 491 -11.05 19.83 35.27
CA VAL A 491 -11.25 20.67 36.48
C VAL A 491 -12.75 20.66 36.83
N GLY A 492 -13.10 20.14 38.00
CA GLY A 492 -14.49 19.94 38.43
C GLY A 492 -14.99 18.49 38.38
N GLY A 493 -14.19 17.54 37.91
CA GLY A 493 -14.42 16.10 38.06
C GLY A 493 -15.25 15.44 36.96
N THR A 494 -15.78 16.20 36.00
CA THR A 494 -16.41 15.62 34.80
C THR A 494 -15.35 14.95 33.91
N THR A 495 -15.68 13.78 33.36
CA THR A 495 -14.74 12.98 32.57
C THR A 495 -15.11 12.96 31.09
N VAL A 496 -14.08 12.86 30.25
CA VAL A 496 -14.18 12.72 28.81
C VAL A 496 -13.38 11.49 28.39
N SER A 497 -14.00 10.57 27.64
CA SER A 497 -13.29 9.43 27.08
C SER A 497 -12.54 9.81 25.81
N GLY A 498 -11.34 9.26 25.65
CA GLY A 498 -10.51 9.43 24.46
C GLY A 498 -9.54 8.29 24.24
N TYR A 499 -8.68 8.46 23.26
CA TYR A 499 -7.62 7.53 22.90
C TYR A 499 -6.30 8.29 22.76
N VAL A 500 -5.20 7.66 23.13
CA VAL A 500 -3.87 8.19 22.81
C VAL A 500 -3.69 8.12 21.30
N ALA A 501 -3.36 9.22 20.64
CA ALA A 501 -3.12 9.30 19.19
C ALA A 501 -1.65 9.45 18.83
N GLU A 502 -0.85 10.06 19.71
CA GLU A 502 0.60 10.12 19.59
C GLU A 502 1.25 10.03 20.97
N SER A 503 2.25 9.16 21.11
CA SER A 503 3.08 9.04 22.34
C SER A 503 4.58 9.13 22.05
N ALA A 504 4.96 9.51 20.83
CA ALA A 504 6.36 9.55 20.39
C ALA A 504 7.20 10.56 21.17
N ALA A 505 6.56 11.62 21.70
CA ALA A 505 7.19 12.69 22.48
C ALA A 505 6.94 12.59 24.00
N ALA A 506 6.64 11.40 24.54
CA ALA A 506 6.38 11.21 25.97
C ALA A 506 7.45 11.88 26.86
N PRO A 507 7.06 12.74 27.82
CA PRO A 507 5.77 12.77 28.52
C PRO A 507 4.69 13.69 27.90
N THR A 508 4.90 14.21 26.69
CA THR A 508 3.86 14.90 25.92
C THR A 508 3.10 13.90 25.05
N TYR A 509 1.77 13.95 25.14
CA TYR A 509 0.88 13.05 24.42
C TYR A 509 -0.14 13.87 23.62
N VAL A 510 -0.51 13.36 22.45
CA VAL A 510 -1.68 13.84 21.71
C VAL A 510 -2.80 12.84 21.95
N PHE A 511 -3.93 13.30 22.45
CA PHE A 511 -5.13 12.50 22.68
C PHE A 511 -6.20 12.91 21.67
N VAL A 512 -6.91 11.93 21.13
CA VAL A 512 -8.18 12.19 20.43
C VAL A 512 -9.30 11.91 21.40
N TYR A 513 -10.22 12.85 21.60
CA TYR A 513 -11.28 12.75 22.60
C TYR A 513 -12.68 12.81 21.99
N SER A 514 -13.68 12.38 22.76
CA SER A 514 -15.09 12.46 22.37
C SER A 514 -15.82 13.53 23.18
N GLY A 515 -16.69 14.32 22.56
CA GLY A 515 -17.46 15.37 23.24
C GLY A 515 -16.85 16.77 23.19
N THR A 516 -17.08 17.57 24.24
CA THR A 516 -16.63 18.98 24.31
C THR A 516 -15.57 19.12 25.39
N LEU A 517 -14.42 19.67 25.03
CA LEU A 517 -13.29 19.92 25.92
C LEU A 517 -12.81 21.35 25.69
N ALA A 518 -12.69 22.16 26.74
CA ALA A 518 -12.10 23.49 26.66
C ALA A 518 -10.72 23.48 27.32
N HIS A 519 -9.78 24.29 26.83
CA HIS A 519 -8.44 24.40 27.43
C HIS A 519 -8.50 24.86 28.90
N THR A 520 -9.49 25.68 29.27
CA THR A 520 -9.77 26.10 30.65
C THR A 520 -10.14 24.94 31.59
N ASP A 521 -10.56 23.80 31.04
CA ASP A 521 -10.89 22.61 31.80
C ASP A 521 -9.65 21.77 32.16
N LEU A 522 -8.46 22.15 31.68
CA LEU A 522 -7.24 21.35 31.69
C LEU A 522 -6.07 22.15 32.29
N THR A 523 -6.12 22.33 33.61
CA THR A 523 -5.04 22.99 34.36
C THR A 523 -4.10 21.96 35.00
N ALA A 524 -2.85 22.32 35.28
CA ALA A 524 -1.85 21.54 36.00
C ALA A 524 -2.20 21.24 37.48
N ASN A 525 -3.43 21.55 37.90
CA ASN A 525 -3.97 21.25 39.21
C ASN A 525 -4.32 19.76 39.35
N SER A 526 -4.17 19.20 40.55
CA SER A 526 -4.42 17.79 40.91
C SER A 526 -5.80 17.22 40.52
N ALA A 527 -6.78 18.09 40.25
CA ALA A 527 -8.11 17.68 39.82
C ALA A 527 -8.18 17.24 38.34
N ALA A 528 -7.32 17.80 37.48
CA ALA A 528 -7.28 17.42 36.08
C ALA A 528 -6.20 16.35 35.85
N LYS A 529 -6.63 15.22 35.31
CA LYS A 529 -5.79 14.02 35.20
C LYS A 529 -6.21 13.15 34.04
N VAL A 530 -5.25 12.39 33.53
CA VAL A 530 -5.48 11.37 32.52
C VAL A 530 -5.33 10.01 33.18
N THR A 531 -6.39 9.21 33.14
CA THR A 531 -6.42 7.85 33.68
C THR A 531 -6.56 6.86 32.53
N VAL A 532 -5.74 5.82 32.52
CA VAL A 532 -5.84 4.69 31.60
C VAL A 532 -7.10 3.89 31.97
N ALA A 533 -7.97 3.66 31.00
CA ALA A 533 -9.27 3.00 31.20
C ALA A 533 -9.15 1.47 31.24
#